data_AF-A0A0R3FRY4-F1
#
_entry.id   AF-A0A0R3FRY4-F1
#
_cell.length_a   1.000
_cell.length_b   1.000
_cell.length_c   1.000
_cell.angle_alpha   90.00
_cell.angle_beta   90.00
_cell.angle_gamma   90.00
#
_symmetry.space_group_name_H-M   'P 1'
#
loop_
_entity.id
_entity.type
_entity.pdbx_description
1 polymer ?
#
loop_
_entity_poly.entity_id
_entity_poly.type
_entity_poly.pdbx_seq_one_letter_code
_entity_poly.pdbx_strand_id
1 'polypeptide(L)'
;MVQPNDPPRVAPIGGARVSSSTPQGEGPGNGAPLAAGRERSVAALPPVVTDGIHAATAWPGKSIVIHLPNERELTAANWGDGGAAAYGSGPVDYVAIPDAGGGVDIRMVRKSFISPSDFSLGVRVPDGTHLRQAGQAVVVETDASPGKPPAIIGAFSIPEARDGAGNAIAVSPSIGTSYLYQQSSLDLNVGQVGLLNFPVTISVAYRVTTSAPPIAQGDPGPKRPPVADARCVSGPTEFRSGDNPSGAADFTSSCGRLAACMSAVPARTSALTCENTFMADLSSACVSAFGHDGPDYEACLSAANGHTRWAKENMLPGGAIPTARN
;
A
#
# COMPACT_ATOMS: atom_id res chain seq x y z
N MET A 1 28.31 11.84 -63.89
CA MET A 1 27.63 13.07 -63.42
C MET A 1 28.33 13.49 -62.14
N VAL A 2 28.86 14.72 -62.12
CA VAL A 2 29.69 15.29 -61.05
C VAL A 2 28.76 15.98 -60.04
N GLN A 3 28.93 15.70 -58.75
CA GLN A 3 28.19 16.35 -57.68
C GLN A 3 28.73 17.79 -57.47
N PRO A 4 27.90 18.83 -57.27
CA PRO A 4 28.38 20.19 -57.07
C PRO A 4 29.08 20.33 -55.70
N ASN A 5 30.21 21.05 -55.66
CA ASN A 5 30.90 21.41 -54.42
C ASN A 5 30.07 22.42 -53.61
N ASP A 6 29.98 22.21 -52.29
CA ASP A 6 29.42 23.18 -51.34
C ASP A 6 30.21 24.50 -51.35
N PRO A 7 29.55 25.66 -51.15
CA PRO A 7 30.21 26.96 -51.06
C PRO A 7 31.03 27.11 -49.76
N PRO A 8 32.08 27.97 -49.76
CA PRO A 8 32.99 28.11 -48.62
C PRO A 8 32.30 28.78 -47.42
N ARG A 9 32.54 28.23 -46.22
CA ARG A 9 32.03 28.75 -44.95
C ARG A 9 32.61 30.14 -44.67
N VAL A 10 31.75 31.13 -44.51
CA VAL A 10 32.08 32.42 -43.89
C VAL A 10 32.41 32.17 -42.41
N ALA A 11 33.62 32.50 -41.98
CA ALA A 11 34.00 32.48 -40.57
C ALA A 11 33.25 33.58 -39.79
N PRO A 12 32.78 33.32 -38.56
CA PRO A 12 32.01 34.30 -37.79
C PRO A 12 32.92 35.36 -37.15
N ILE A 13 32.53 36.63 -37.29
CA ILE A 13 33.03 37.74 -36.48
C ILE A 13 32.32 37.67 -35.11
N GLY A 14 33.10 37.67 -34.03
CA GLY A 14 32.62 38.03 -32.70
C GLY A 14 32.17 36.88 -31.79
N GLY A 15 33.14 36.17 -31.20
CA GLY A 15 33.10 35.71 -29.79
C GLY A 15 32.03 34.72 -29.30
N ALA A 16 30.99 34.37 -30.07
CA ALA A 16 29.96 33.45 -29.63
C ALA A 16 30.35 31.99 -29.92
N ARG A 17 30.63 31.20 -28.86
CA ARG A 17 30.70 29.74 -28.99
C ARG A 17 29.27 29.21 -29.09
N VAL A 18 28.86 28.77 -30.28
CA VAL A 18 27.65 27.98 -30.46
C VAL A 18 27.99 26.53 -30.12
N SER A 19 27.58 26.06 -28.95
CA SER A 19 27.59 24.64 -28.60
C SER A 19 26.41 23.96 -29.31
N SER A 20 26.53 23.62 -30.59
CA SER A 20 25.55 22.77 -31.26
C SER A 20 25.81 21.31 -30.88
N SER A 21 24.93 20.70 -30.11
CA SER A 21 24.95 19.25 -29.82
C SER A 21 24.33 18.39 -30.93
N THR A 22 24.03 18.95 -32.10
CA THR A 22 23.73 18.18 -33.30
C THR A 22 25.02 17.66 -33.91
N PRO A 23 25.26 16.33 -33.96
CA PRO A 23 26.39 15.78 -34.69
C PRO A 23 26.20 16.08 -36.17
N GLN A 24 27.01 16.99 -36.71
CA GLN A 24 27.20 17.10 -38.16
C GLN A 24 28.11 15.94 -38.57
N GLY A 25 27.52 14.93 -39.21
CA GLY A 25 28.23 13.82 -39.81
C GLY A 25 27.62 12.48 -39.37
N GLU A 26 26.85 11.87 -40.27
CA GLU A 26 26.62 10.43 -40.23
C GLU A 26 27.95 9.75 -40.51
N GLY A 27 28.75 9.51 -39.45
CA GLY A 27 29.87 8.59 -39.52
C GLY A 27 29.37 7.18 -39.87
N PRO A 28 30.24 6.27 -40.37
CA PRO A 28 29.86 5.04 -41.07
C PRO A 28 29.15 3.95 -40.24
N GLY A 29 28.28 4.28 -39.29
CA GLY A 29 27.45 3.32 -38.54
C GLY A 29 28.24 2.37 -37.63
N ASN A 30 29.53 2.62 -37.44
CA ASN A 30 30.44 1.75 -36.70
C ASN A 30 30.73 2.25 -35.27
N GLY A 31 29.91 3.19 -34.76
CA GLY A 31 29.90 3.51 -33.34
C GLY A 31 29.58 2.25 -32.55
N ALA A 32 30.16 2.12 -31.35
CA ALA A 32 29.81 1.02 -30.46
C ALA A 32 28.28 0.87 -30.44
N PRO A 33 27.73 -0.35 -30.63
CA PRO A 33 26.29 -0.55 -30.62
C PRO A 33 25.76 0.15 -29.37
N LEU A 34 24.68 0.94 -29.50
CA LEU A 34 23.90 1.35 -28.34
C LEU A 34 23.71 0.08 -27.51
N ALA A 35 24.27 0.08 -26.30
CA ALA A 35 24.34 -1.12 -25.46
C ALA A 35 22.96 -1.78 -25.52
N ALA A 36 22.92 -3.00 -26.07
CA ALA A 36 21.69 -3.76 -26.25
C ALA A 36 20.84 -3.55 -25.00
N GLY A 37 19.63 -3.02 -25.18
CA GLY A 37 18.79 -2.49 -24.10
C GLY A 37 18.87 -3.39 -22.89
N ARG A 38 19.71 -3.00 -21.93
CA ARG A 38 19.89 -3.76 -20.70
C ARG A 38 18.51 -3.84 -20.08
N GLU A 39 18.00 -5.06 -19.87
CA GLU A 39 16.81 -5.27 -19.05
C GLU A 39 16.92 -4.34 -17.85
N ARG A 40 15.96 -3.41 -17.72
CA ARG A 40 15.99 -2.40 -16.65
C ARG A 40 15.92 -3.16 -15.34
N SER A 41 17.07 -3.42 -14.73
CA SER A 41 17.17 -4.14 -13.46
C SER A 41 16.67 -3.28 -12.30
N VAL A 42 16.37 -2.01 -12.54
CA VAL A 42 15.98 -1.00 -11.54
C VAL A 42 14.83 -0.18 -12.12
N ALA A 43 13.87 0.22 -11.28
CA ALA A 43 12.79 1.11 -11.70
C ALA A 43 13.34 2.43 -12.28
N ALA A 44 12.72 2.92 -13.35
CA ALA A 44 13.08 4.19 -13.97
C ALA A 44 12.22 5.31 -13.37
N LEU A 45 12.88 6.20 -12.64
CA LEU A 45 12.28 7.40 -12.08
C LEU A 45 12.54 8.60 -13.03
N PRO A 46 11.51 9.37 -13.42
CA PRO A 46 11.69 10.50 -14.33
C PRO A 46 12.08 11.80 -13.59
N PRO A 47 12.77 12.76 -14.24
CA PRO A 47 13.02 14.09 -13.66
C PRO A 47 11.75 14.89 -13.38
N VAL A 48 10.69 14.63 -14.14
CA VAL A 48 9.33 15.18 -13.95
C VAL A 48 8.37 14.01 -14.09
N VAL A 49 7.48 13.80 -13.12
CA VAL A 49 6.73 12.55 -12.98
C VAL A 49 5.43 12.47 -13.77
N THR A 50 5.24 13.37 -14.73
CA THR A 50 4.04 13.41 -15.59
C THR A 50 3.83 12.18 -16.46
N ASP A 51 4.88 11.41 -16.74
CA ASP A 51 4.77 10.15 -17.49
C ASP A 51 4.74 8.92 -16.57
N GLY A 52 4.75 9.14 -15.25
CA GLY A 52 4.77 8.11 -14.22
C GLY A 52 6.12 7.44 -14.02
N ILE A 53 6.16 6.58 -13.01
CA ILE A 53 7.32 5.78 -12.62
C ILE A 53 7.22 4.41 -13.29
N HIS A 54 8.26 3.99 -14.00
CA HIS A 54 8.26 2.70 -14.69
C HIS A 54 8.97 1.64 -13.85
N ALA A 55 8.26 0.59 -13.45
CA ALA A 55 8.82 -0.54 -12.73
C ALA A 55 8.73 -1.82 -13.57
N ALA A 56 9.70 -2.73 -13.41
CA ALA A 56 9.72 -3.99 -14.12
C ALA A 56 8.59 -4.92 -13.65
N THR A 57 8.33 -6.00 -14.39
CA THR A 57 7.46 -7.09 -13.93
C THR A 57 8.20 -8.42 -14.08
N ALA A 58 7.70 -9.48 -13.46
CA ALA A 58 8.24 -10.82 -13.65
C ALA A 58 7.86 -11.39 -15.04
N TRP A 59 7.01 -10.69 -15.81
CA TRP A 59 6.78 -10.96 -17.22
C TRP A 59 7.88 -10.27 -18.05
N PRO A 60 8.78 -11.03 -18.70
CA PRO A 60 9.91 -10.46 -19.42
C PRO A 60 9.51 -9.38 -20.43
N GLY A 61 10.24 -8.27 -20.42
CA GLY A 61 10.01 -7.13 -21.33
C GLY A 61 8.74 -6.32 -21.06
N LYS A 62 7.98 -6.61 -20.00
CA LYS A 62 6.80 -5.85 -19.59
C LYS A 62 7.07 -5.04 -18.33
N SER A 63 6.52 -3.83 -18.27
CA SER A 63 6.63 -2.90 -17.15
C SER A 63 5.27 -2.37 -16.74
N ILE A 64 5.09 -2.07 -15.46
CA ILE A 64 3.98 -1.23 -15.00
C ILE A 64 4.40 0.24 -15.01
N VAL A 65 3.41 1.14 -15.05
CA VAL A 65 3.60 2.57 -14.83
C VAL A 65 2.80 2.99 -13.61
N ILE A 66 3.45 3.63 -12.63
CA ILE A 66 2.83 4.14 -11.42
C ILE A 66 2.79 5.66 -11.48
N HIS A 67 1.59 6.22 -11.55
CA HIS A 67 1.32 7.65 -11.56
C HIS A 67 1.11 8.15 -10.13
N LEU A 68 1.86 9.19 -9.76
CA LEU A 68 1.69 9.85 -8.47
C LEU A 68 0.44 10.74 -8.47
N PRO A 69 -0.24 10.92 -7.33
CA PRO A 69 -1.37 11.84 -7.24
C PRO A 69 -0.94 13.25 -7.62
N ASN A 70 -1.76 13.92 -8.43
CA ASN A 70 -1.51 15.29 -8.91
C ASN A 70 -0.11 15.48 -9.55
N GLU A 71 0.40 14.47 -10.27
CA GLU A 71 1.76 14.48 -10.86
C GLU A 71 2.12 15.73 -11.69
N ARG A 72 1.13 16.42 -12.26
CA ARG A 72 1.31 17.66 -13.03
C ARG A 72 1.62 18.89 -12.18
N GLU A 73 1.29 18.84 -10.90
CA GLU A 73 1.51 19.93 -9.93
C GLU A 73 2.78 19.69 -9.09
N LEU A 74 3.43 18.53 -9.26
CA LEU A 74 4.63 18.19 -8.53
C LEU A 74 5.85 18.91 -9.09
N THR A 75 6.77 19.27 -8.20
CA THR A 75 8.08 19.81 -8.61
C THR A 75 8.89 18.75 -9.34
N ALA A 76 9.90 19.20 -10.08
CA ALA A 76 10.94 18.31 -10.59
C ALA A 76 11.60 17.52 -9.44
N ALA A 77 12.11 16.33 -9.77
CA ALA A 77 12.78 15.44 -8.84
C ALA A 77 13.97 16.13 -8.17
N ASN A 78 13.94 16.17 -6.84
CA ASN A 78 15.13 16.39 -6.04
C ASN A 78 15.79 15.04 -5.77
N TRP A 79 16.95 14.82 -6.37
CA TRP A 79 17.65 13.54 -6.34
C TRP A 79 18.41 13.35 -5.02
N GLY A 80 18.16 12.22 -4.37
CA GLY A 80 18.89 11.76 -3.20
C GLY A 80 19.81 10.58 -3.51
N ASP A 81 20.46 10.08 -2.46
CA ASP A 81 21.34 8.91 -2.56
C ASP A 81 20.60 7.66 -3.05
N GLY A 82 21.33 6.75 -3.69
CA GLY A 82 20.77 5.50 -4.20
C GLY A 82 19.76 5.67 -5.35
N GLY A 83 19.68 6.86 -5.94
CA GLY A 83 18.74 7.17 -7.03
C GLY A 83 17.32 7.47 -6.54
N ALA A 84 17.13 7.77 -5.25
CA ALA A 84 15.85 8.23 -4.74
C ALA A 84 15.44 9.57 -5.37
N ALA A 85 14.17 9.72 -5.72
CA ALA A 85 13.60 10.94 -6.28
C ALA A 85 12.51 11.48 -5.35
N ALA A 86 12.68 12.70 -4.86
CA ALA A 86 11.63 13.40 -4.12
C ALA A 86 10.90 14.40 -5.03
N TYR A 87 9.58 14.29 -5.13
CA TYR A 87 8.70 15.19 -5.86
C TYR A 87 7.83 15.92 -4.84
N GLY A 88 8.02 17.23 -4.75
CA GLY A 88 7.33 18.05 -3.76
C GLY A 88 6.00 18.60 -4.27
N SER A 89 5.05 18.76 -3.37
CA SER A 89 3.87 19.61 -3.54
C SER A 89 3.67 20.48 -2.29
N GLY A 90 2.68 21.38 -2.33
CA GLY A 90 2.28 22.16 -1.15
C GLY A 90 1.98 21.27 0.07
N PRO A 91 0.97 20.38 0.00
CA PRO A 91 0.54 19.57 1.15
C PRO A 91 1.32 18.25 1.36
N VAL A 92 1.89 17.66 0.31
CA VAL A 92 2.47 16.29 0.37
C VAL A 92 3.80 16.22 -0.37
N ASP A 93 4.79 15.54 0.19
CA ASP A 93 5.98 15.13 -0.57
C ASP A 93 5.88 13.65 -0.95
N TYR A 94 6.25 13.33 -2.18
CA TYR A 94 6.33 11.96 -2.68
C TYR A 94 7.80 11.59 -2.85
N VAL A 95 8.25 10.51 -2.22
CA VAL A 95 9.62 10.00 -2.38
C VAL A 95 9.53 8.62 -3.02
N ALA A 96 10.09 8.49 -4.22
CA ALA A 96 10.25 7.20 -4.89
C ALA A 96 11.69 6.73 -4.73
N ILE A 97 11.89 5.52 -4.20
CA ILE A 97 13.20 4.90 -3.99
C ILE A 97 13.23 3.64 -4.85
N PRO A 98 14.09 3.58 -5.86
CA PRO A 98 14.12 2.41 -6.73
C PRO A 98 14.71 1.21 -5.97
N ASP A 99 14.12 0.05 -6.17
CA ASP A 99 14.62 -1.21 -5.61
C ASP A 99 15.53 -1.93 -6.63
N ALA A 100 16.56 -2.62 -6.13
CA ALA A 100 17.51 -3.35 -6.95
C ALA A 100 16.88 -4.54 -7.69
N GLY A 101 15.70 -5.01 -7.26
CA GLY A 101 14.90 -6.02 -7.94
C GLY A 101 13.98 -5.48 -9.03
N GLY A 102 14.12 -4.21 -9.44
CA GLY A 102 13.29 -3.59 -10.48
C GLY A 102 11.96 -3.00 -9.99
N GLY A 103 11.72 -3.09 -8.68
CA GLY A 103 10.58 -2.48 -7.99
C GLY A 103 10.83 -1.04 -7.56
N VAL A 104 9.92 -0.49 -6.76
CA VAL A 104 10.02 0.87 -6.22
C VAL A 104 9.32 0.98 -4.87
N ASP A 105 9.94 1.65 -3.91
CA ASP A 105 9.31 2.11 -2.67
C ASP A 105 8.78 3.52 -2.85
N ILE A 106 7.51 3.72 -2.55
CA ILE A 106 6.86 5.02 -2.63
C ILE A 106 6.47 5.44 -1.22
N ARG A 107 6.99 6.59 -0.80
CA ARG A 107 6.63 7.24 0.46
C ARG A 107 5.83 8.50 0.16
N MET A 108 4.70 8.66 0.83
CA MET A 108 3.86 9.84 0.78
C MET A 108 3.92 10.50 2.15
N VAL A 109 4.46 11.71 2.21
CA VAL A 109 4.69 12.44 3.45
C VAL A 109 3.69 13.58 3.54
N ARG A 110 2.65 13.40 4.34
CA ARG A 110 1.68 14.45 4.66
C ARG A 110 2.35 15.45 5.59
N LYS A 111 2.40 16.72 5.20
CA LYS A 111 3.09 17.77 5.96
C LYS A 111 2.25 18.30 7.12
N SER A 112 0.91 18.23 7.00
CA SER A 112 -0.03 18.81 7.97
C SER A 112 -1.45 18.25 7.84
N PHE A 113 -2.35 18.62 8.74
CA PHE A 113 -3.74 18.16 8.75
C PHE A 113 -4.57 18.55 7.52
N ILE A 114 -4.17 19.59 6.78
CA ILE A 114 -4.82 19.99 5.51
C ILE A 114 -4.40 19.09 4.34
N SER A 115 -3.43 18.20 4.55
CA SER A 115 -3.01 17.23 3.52
C SER A 115 -4.08 16.15 3.38
N PRO A 116 -4.35 15.68 2.15
CA PRO A 116 -5.36 14.66 1.89
C PRO A 116 -5.15 13.41 2.76
N SER A 117 -6.26 12.80 3.18
CA SER A 117 -6.32 11.51 3.90
C SER A 117 -6.33 10.31 2.96
N ASP A 118 -6.73 10.53 1.71
CA ASP A 118 -6.92 9.53 0.69
C ASP A 118 -5.96 9.77 -0.46
N PHE A 119 -5.24 8.72 -0.86
CA PHE A 119 -4.29 8.77 -1.96
C PHE A 119 -4.72 7.77 -3.03
N SER A 120 -4.72 8.19 -4.28
CA SER A 120 -4.99 7.31 -5.42
C SER A 120 -3.76 7.29 -6.32
N LEU A 121 -3.00 6.19 -6.26
CA LEU A 121 -1.88 5.96 -7.17
C LEU A 121 -2.47 5.39 -8.46
N GLY A 122 -2.30 6.09 -9.58
CA GLY A 122 -2.69 5.53 -10.89
C GLY A 122 -1.76 4.39 -11.25
N VAL A 123 -2.30 3.26 -11.72
CA VAL A 123 -1.49 2.10 -12.11
C VAL A 123 -1.86 1.66 -13.52
N ARG A 124 -0.97 1.92 -14.47
CA ARG A 124 -1.04 1.32 -15.80
C ARG A 124 -0.37 -0.04 -15.77
N VAL A 125 -1.14 -1.08 -16.05
CA VAL A 125 -0.62 -2.45 -16.17
C VAL A 125 -0.45 -2.82 -17.66
N PRO A 126 0.45 -3.77 -17.99
CA PRO A 126 0.59 -4.28 -19.36
C PRO A 126 -0.71 -4.87 -19.91
N ASP A 127 -0.86 -4.89 -21.24
CA ASP A 127 -1.96 -5.60 -21.89
C ASP A 127 -2.01 -7.08 -21.49
N GLY A 128 -3.21 -7.61 -21.28
CA GLY A 128 -3.43 -8.98 -20.84
C GLY A 128 -3.12 -9.19 -19.36
N THR A 129 -3.19 -8.14 -18.54
CA THR A 129 -3.01 -8.18 -17.09
C THR A 129 -4.01 -7.29 -16.38
N HIS A 130 -4.24 -7.54 -15.09
CA HIS A 130 -5.10 -6.74 -14.24
C HIS A 130 -4.55 -6.65 -12.81
N LEU A 131 -5.08 -5.71 -12.03
CA LEU A 131 -4.87 -5.68 -10.59
C LEU A 131 -5.87 -6.58 -9.90
N ARG A 132 -5.40 -7.35 -8.91
CA ARG A 132 -6.24 -8.19 -8.07
C ARG A 132 -5.92 -7.97 -6.60
N GLN A 133 -6.95 -7.87 -5.78
CA GLN A 133 -6.78 -7.82 -4.32
C GLN A 133 -6.33 -9.21 -3.81
N ALA A 134 -5.29 -9.25 -3.00
CA ALA A 134 -4.75 -10.45 -2.36
C ALA A 134 -4.60 -10.21 -0.85
N GLY A 135 -5.72 -10.29 -0.12
CA GLY A 135 -5.76 -9.87 1.28
C GLY A 135 -5.54 -8.37 1.42
N GLN A 136 -4.55 -7.97 2.23
CA GLN A 136 -4.13 -6.58 2.39
C GLN A 136 -3.07 -6.13 1.37
N ALA A 137 -2.70 -6.98 0.42
CA ALA A 137 -1.82 -6.63 -0.70
C ALA A 137 -2.63 -6.49 -1.99
N VAL A 138 -2.05 -5.84 -2.99
CA VAL A 138 -2.58 -5.78 -4.36
C VAL A 138 -1.55 -6.38 -5.30
N VAL A 139 -1.94 -7.35 -6.11
CA VAL A 139 -1.05 -8.03 -7.05
C VAL A 139 -1.35 -7.60 -8.48
N VAL A 140 -0.33 -7.65 -9.32
CA VAL A 140 -0.46 -7.57 -10.78
C VAL A 140 -0.48 -9.00 -11.30
N GLU A 141 -1.54 -9.38 -11.99
CA GLU A 141 -1.78 -10.75 -12.43
C GLU A 141 -2.08 -10.79 -13.92
N THR A 142 -1.56 -11.80 -14.62
CA THR A 142 -1.91 -12.04 -16.03
C THR A 142 -3.34 -12.54 -16.16
N ASP A 143 -4.01 -12.17 -17.25
CA ASP A 143 -5.33 -12.70 -17.55
C ASP A 143 -5.27 -14.21 -17.84
N ALA A 144 -6.28 -14.93 -17.38
CA ALA A 144 -6.42 -16.34 -17.68
C ALA A 144 -6.69 -16.55 -19.18
N SER A 145 -6.06 -17.56 -19.78
CA SER A 145 -6.36 -18.00 -21.15
C SER A 145 -6.43 -19.52 -21.23
N PRO A 146 -7.06 -20.12 -22.26
CA PRO A 146 -7.21 -21.57 -22.35
C PRO A 146 -5.87 -22.31 -22.18
N GLY A 147 -5.78 -23.15 -21.15
CA GLY A 147 -4.57 -23.92 -20.83
C GLY A 147 -3.46 -23.14 -20.12
N LYS A 148 -3.68 -21.86 -19.77
CA LYS A 148 -2.74 -21.03 -19.02
C LYS A 148 -3.44 -20.35 -17.84
N PRO A 149 -3.23 -20.84 -16.60
CA PRO A 149 -3.80 -20.19 -15.43
C PRO A 149 -3.19 -18.78 -15.26
N PRO A 150 -3.92 -17.86 -14.60
CA PRO A 150 -3.40 -16.55 -14.27
C PRO A 150 -2.16 -16.68 -13.36
N ALA A 151 -1.17 -15.82 -13.58
CA ALA A 151 0.09 -15.81 -12.85
C ALA A 151 0.39 -14.42 -12.31
N ILE A 152 0.85 -14.37 -11.05
CA ILE A 152 1.33 -13.13 -10.45
C ILE A 152 2.63 -12.73 -11.13
N ILE A 153 2.74 -11.45 -11.49
CA ILE A 153 3.93 -10.87 -12.15
C ILE A 153 4.48 -9.65 -11.41
N GLY A 154 3.85 -9.26 -10.30
CA GLY A 154 4.31 -8.22 -9.40
C GLY A 154 3.33 -8.00 -8.27
N ALA A 155 3.74 -7.28 -7.24
CA ALA A 155 2.88 -6.99 -6.10
C ALA A 155 3.20 -5.66 -5.42
N PHE A 156 2.16 -4.97 -5.00
CA PHE A 156 2.22 -3.91 -4.01
C PHE A 156 2.16 -4.52 -2.60
N SER A 157 3.05 -4.06 -1.72
CA SER A 157 3.08 -4.46 -0.32
C SER A 157 1.81 -3.99 0.40
N ILE A 158 1.63 -4.54 1.61
CA ILE A 158 0.70 -3.95 2.57
C ILE A 158 1.20 -2.52 2.85
N PRO A 159 0.37 -1.49 2.69
CA PRO A 159 0.76 -0.13 2.98
C PRO A 159 0.91 0.05 4.50
N GLU A 160 1.96 0.76 4.89
CA GLU A 160 2.21 1.13 6.28
C GLU A 160 2.09 2.64 6.42
N ALA A 161 1.47 3.13 7.50
CA ALA A 161 1.52 4.55 7.84
C ALA A 161 2.03 4.75 9.26
N ARG A 162 2.82 5.81 9.44
CA ARG A 162 3.30 6.26 10.76
C ARG A 162 3.09 7.75 10.92
N ASP A 163 2.70 8.15 12.11
CA ASP A 163 2.56 9.55 12.49
C ASP A 163 3.91 10.17 12.90
N GLY A 164 3.92 11.47 13.23
CA GLY A 164 5.14 12.20 13.61
C GLY A 164 5.78 11.70 14.91
N ALA A 165 5.04 10.96 15.74
CA ALA A 165 5.53 10.32 16.96
C ALA A 165 5.97 8.86 16.72
N GLY A 166 5.80 8.33 15.50
CA GLY A 166 6.16 6.97 15.10
C GLY A 166 5.06 5.93 15.33
N ASN A 167 3.88 6.34 15.80
CA ASN A 167 2.75 5.43 16.02
C ASN A 167 2.24 4.90 14.69
N ALA A 168 1.88 3.62 14.65
CA ALA A 168 1.31 3.00 13.47
C ALA A 168 -0.13 3.48 13.25
N ILE A 169 -0.46 3.84 12.02
CA ILE A 169 -1.81 4.17 11.56
C ILE A 169 -2.25 3.06 10.61
N ALA A 170 -3.46 2.54 10.82
CA ALA A 170 -4.05 1.55 9.92
C ALA A 170 -4.30 2.18 8.55
N VAL A 171 -3.86 1.49 7.50
CA VAL A 171 -4.12 1.85 6.10
C VAL A 171 -4.83 0.68 5.43
N SER A 172 -5.93 0.98 4.75
CA SER A 172 -6.64 -0.02 3.95
C SER A 172 -6.40 0.24 2.47
N PRO A 173 -5.69 -0.64 1.75
CA PRO A 173 -5.57 -0.54 0.31
C PRO A 173 -6.81 -1.12 -0.36
N SER A 174 -7.26 -0.47 -1.42
CA SER A 174 -8.31 -0.99 -2.30
C SER A 174 -7.97 -0.68 -3.75
N ILE A 175 -8.51 -1.50 -4.66
CA ILE A 175 -8.41 -1.22 -6.10
C ILE A 175 -9.57 -0.31 -6.48
N GLY A 176 -9.23 0.87 -6.99
CA GLY A 176 -10.18 1.80 -7.55
C GLY A 176 -10.01 1.94 -9.05
N THR A 177 -10.67 2.96 -9.57
CA THR A 177 -10.53 3.39 -10.97
C THR A 177 -10.09 4.84 -10.99
N SER A 178 -8.99 5.12 -11.69
CA SER A 178 -8.57 6.50 -11.95
C SER A 178 -9.29 7.03 -13.20
N TYR A 179 -10.29 7.89 -12.99
CA TYR A 179 -11.02 8.55 -14.08
C TYR A 179 -10.10 9.41 -14.97
N LEU A 180 -9.03 9.98 -14.41
CA LEU A 180 -8.11 10.85 -15.13
C LEU A 180 -7.27 10.10 -16.18
N TYR A 181 -7.00 8.82 -15.95
CA TYR A 181 -6.10 8.04 -16.80
C TYR A 181 -6.76 6.82 -17.46
N GLN A 182 -8.06 6.60 -17.22
CA GLN A 182 -8.80 5.40 -17.62
C GLN A 182 -8.03 4.10 -17.26
N GLN A 183 -7.44 4.09 -16.07
CA GLN A 183 -6.58 3.03 -15.57
C GLN A 183 -7.03 2.62 -14.17
N SER A 184 -6.61 1.43 -13.73
CA SER A 184 -6.78 1.02 -12.35
C SER A 184 -6.05 1.97 -11.40
N SER A 185 -6.54 2.13 -10.18
CA SER A 185 -5.83 2.83 -9.12
C SER A 185 -5.61 1.94 -7.91
N LEU A 186 -4.52 2.20 -7.20
CA LEU A 186 -4.32 1.74 -5.84
C LEU A 186 -4.72 2.88 -4.90
N ASP A 187 -5.89 2.73 -4.28
CA ASP A 187 -6.44 3.71 -3.36
C ASP A 187 -6.01 3.34 -1.93
N LEU A 188 -5.41 4.31 -1.24
CA LEU A 188 -4.87 4.18 0.10
C LEU A 188 -5.63 5.14 1.02
N ASN A 189 -6.51 4.59 1.85
CA ASN A 189 -7.23 5.36 2.87
C ASN A 189 -6.43 5.33 4.17
N VAL A 190 -5.95 6.50 4.59
CA VAL A 190 -5.31 6.69 5.89
C VAL A 190 -6.41 7.14 6.85
N GLY A 191 -6.64 6.35 7.90
CA GLY A 191 -7.65 6.68 8.92
C GLY A 191 -7.42 8.03 9.59
N GLN A 192 -8.32 8.41 10.51
CA GLN A 192 -8.20 9.69 11.21
C GLN A 192 -6.86 9.80 11.93
N VAL A 193 -6.14 10.90 11.67
CA VAL A 193 -4.91 11.27 12.36
C VAL A 193 -5.16 12.58 13.11
N GLY A 194 -4.74 12.62 14.38
CA GLY A 194 -4.84 13.83 15.20
C GLY A 194 -4.10 15.02 14.60
N LEU A 195 -4.62 16.23 14.83
CA LEU A 195 -4.14 17.49 14.22
C LEU A 195 -2.64 17.79 14.45
N LEU A 196 -2.05 17.22 15.51
CA LEU A 196 -0.66 17.48 15.92
C LEU A 196 0.32 16.35 15.56
N ASN A 197 -0.16 15.22 15.03
CA ASN A 197 0.68 14.04 14.83
C ASN A 197 1.33 14.00 13.43
N PHE A 198 1.68 15.17 12.90
CA PHE A 198 2.34 15.32 11.60
C PHE A 198 3.85 15.49 11.76
N PRO A 199 4.66 15.09 10.75
CA PRO A 199 4.26 14.55 9.46
C PRO A 199 3.75 13.10 9.54
N VAL A 200 2.84 12.73 8.65
CA VAL A 200 2.41 11.32 8.49
C VAL A 200 3.10 10.74 7.27
N THR A 201 3.84 9.66 7.44
CA THR A 201 4.51 8.97 6.34
C THR A 201 3.75 7.69 6.02
N ILE A 202 3.22 7.61 4.81
CA ILE A 202 2.64 6.39 4.23
C ILE A 202 3.67 5.77 3.31
N SER A 203 3.92 4.47 3.44
CA SER A 203 4.86 3.72 2.62
C SER A 203 4.14 2.57 1.93
N VAL A 204 4.34 2.44 0.63
CA VAL A 204 3.92 1.29 -0.16
C VAL A 204 5.05 0.89 -1.10
N ALA A 205 5.27 -0.40 -1.24
CA ALA A 205 6.37 -0.95 -2.00
C ALA A 205 5.81 -1.75 -3.17
N TYR A 206 6.21 -1.46 -4.40
CA TYR A 206 6.03 -2.38 -5.52
C TYR A 206 7.26 -3.27 -5.65
N ARG A 207 7.03 -4.58 -5.80
CA ARG A 207 8.07 -5.59 -5.98
C ARG A 207 7.77 -6.45 -7.19
N VAL A 208 8.83 -6.80 -7.91
CA VAL A 208 8.81 -7.83 -8.94
C VAL A 208 8.77 -9.19 -8.24
N THR A 209 7.68 -9.92 -8.44
CA THR A 209 7.46 -11.20 -7.76
C THR A 209 6.50 -12.08 -8.55
N THR A 210 6.63 -13.39 -8.40
CA THR A 210 5.69 -14.39 -8.92
C THR A 210 4.80 -15.00 -7.83
N SER A 211 4.92 -14.49 -6.60
CA SER A 211 4.09 -14.87 -5.46
C SER A 211 3.42 -13.63 -4.90
N ALA A 212 2.25 -13.82 -4.27
CA ALA A 212 1.69 -12.78 -3.43
C ALA A 212 2.69 -12.47 -2.30
N PRO A 213 2.81 -11.20 -1.86
CA PRO A 213 3.65 -10.88 -0.72
C PRO A 213 3.26 -11.78 0.44
N PRO A 214 4.22 -12.34 1.19
CA PRO A 214 3.89 -12.94 2.46
C PRO A 214 3.21 -11.84 3.27
N ILE A 215 1.90 -11.95 3.48
CA ILE A 215 1.30 -11.39 4.68
C ILE A 215 2.18 -11.96 5.79
N ALA A 216 2.62 -11.17 6.78
CA ALA A 216 3.26 -11.72 7.96
C ALA A 216 2.22 -12.59 8.72
N GLN A 217 1.87 -13.74 8.14
CA GLN A 217 1.36 -14.91 8.79
C GLN A 217 2.55 -15.41 9.60
N GLY A 218 2.54 -15.15 10.89
CA GLY A 218 3.20 -16.08 11.81
C GLY A 218 2.71 -17.50 11.45
N ASP A 219 3.66 -18.41 11.32
CA ASP A 219 3.46 -19.83 10.98
C ASP A 219 2.23 -20.42 11.70
N PRO A 220 1.35 -21.20 11.04
CA PRO A 220 0.11 -21.67 11.65
C PRO A 220 0.40 -22.84 12.58
N GLY A 221 0.68 -22.53 13.85
CA GLY A 221 0.55 -23.49 14.94
C GLY A 221 -0.89 -24.04 15.01
N PRO A 222 -1.10 -25.25 15.57
CA PRO A 222 -2.40 -25.92 15.58
C PRO A 222 -3.47 -25.06 16.29
N LYS A 223 -4.53 -24.72 15.55
CA LYS A 223 -5.52 -23.68 15.91
C LYS A 223 -6.56 -24.18 16.92
N ARG A 224 -6.80 -23.38 17.97
CA ARG A 224 -7.75 -23.65 19.06
C ARG A 224 -9.12 -22.99 18.81
N PRO A 225 -10.22 -23.55 19.36
CA PRO A 225 -11.55 -22.95 19.26
C PRO A 225 -11.61 -21.54 19.93
N PRO A 226 -12.52 -20.66 19.48
CA PRO A 226 -12.57 -19.24 19.88
C PRO A 226 -13.09 -19.00 21.30
N VAL A 227 -13.56 -20.06 21.97
CA VAL A 227 -13.91 -20.09 23.39
C VAL A 227 -13.36 -21.40 23.95
N ALA A 228 -12.62 -21.30 25.05
CA ALA A 228 -12.38 -22.42 25.96
C ALA A 228 -12.98 -22.03 27.31
N ASP A 229 -13.87 -22.85 27.85
CA ASP A 229 -14.45 -22.69 29.20
C ASP A 229 -15.08 -21.30 29.48
N ALA A 230 -15.91 -20.80 28.56
CA ALA A 230 -16.66 -19.54 28.69
C ALA A 230 -15.79 -18.28 28.88
N ARG A 231 -14.56 -18.28 28.36
CA ARG A 231 -13.65 -17.13 28.39
C ARG A 231 -13.24 -16.65 26.99
N CYS A 232 -12.97 -15.36 26.87
CA CYS A 232 -12.35 -14.77 25.69
C CYS A 232 -10.95 -15.37 25.52
N VAL A 233 -10.69 -16.05 24.40
CA VAL A 233 -9.35 -16.58 24.11
C VAL A 233 -8.37 -15.47 23.75
N SER A 234 -8.89 -14.29 23.39
CA SER A 234 -8.14 -13.06 23.08
C SER A 234 -7.48 -12.38 24.27
N GLY A 235 -7.81 -12.75 25.52
CA GLY A 235 -7.28 -12.10 26.71
C GLY A 235 -8.24 -12.10 27.90
N PRO A 236 -8.00 -11.27 28.93
CA PRO A 236 -8.89 -11.15 30.09
C PRO A 236 -10.34 -10.86 29.65
N THR A 237 -11.30 -11.56 30.24
CA THR A 237 -12.73 -11.38 29.92
C THR A 237 -13.34 -10.12 30.50
N GLU A 238 -12.63 -9.43 31.39
CA GLU A 238 -13.11 -8.28 32.11
C GLU A 238 -11.99 -7.25 32.20
N PHE A 239 -12.33 -5.99 31.91
CA PHE A 239 -11.45 -4.86 32.16
C PHE A 239 -11.91 -4.15 33.43
N ARG A 240 -11.00 -4.01 34.40
CA ARG A 240 -11.21 -3.28 35.65
C ARG A 240 -10.27 -2.09 35.71
N SER A 241 -10.81 -0.94 36.11
CA SER A 241 -9.98 0.23 36.44
C SER A 241 -9.14 -0.04 37.69
N GLY A 242 -7.91 0.47 37.71
CA GLY A 242 -7.06 0.45 38.91
C GLY A 242 -7.57 1.36 40.03
N ASP A 243 -8.34 2.39 39.68
CA ASP A 243 -8.77 3.46 40.59
C ASP A 243 -10.26 3.37 40.99
N ASN A 244 -11.09 2.67 40.21
CA ASN A 244 -12.49 2.42 40.54
C ASN A 244 -12.81 0.91 40.62
N PRO A 245 -12.88 0.32 41.83
CA PRO A 245 -13.13 -1.12 42.01
C PRO A 245 -14.56 -1.55 41.67
N SER A 246 -15.48 -0.61 41.42
CA SER A 246 -16.88 -0.90 41.09
C SER A 246 -17.19 -0.81 39.59
N GLY A 247 -16.29 -0.22 38.79
CA GLY A 247 -16.42 -0.11 37.33
C GLY A 247 -15.71 -1.25 36.63
N ALA A 248 -16.47 -2.12 35.97
CA ALA A 248 -15.91 -3.21 35.18
C ALA A 248 -16.68 -3.39 33.86
N ALA A 249 -15.92 -3.52 32.77
CA ALA A 249 -16.48 -3.88 31.47
C ALA A 249 -16.30 -5.39 31.25
N ASP A 250 -17.41 -6.11 31.10
CA ASP A 250 -17.41 -7.54 30.78
C ASP A 250 -17.49 -7.76 29.26
N PHE A 251 -16.48 -8.44 28.71
CA PHE A 251 -16.35 -8.75 27.29
C PHE A 251 -16.81 -10.17 26.93
N THR A 252 -17.16 -10.99 27.92
CA THR A 252 -17.48 -12.42 27.73
C THR A 252 -18.61 -12.62 26.71
N SER A 253 -19.70 -11.87 26.86
CA SER A 253 -20.86 -12.00 25.97
C SER A 253 -20.54 -11.57 24.53
N SER A 254 -19.71 -10.54 24.36
CA SER A 254 -19.26 -10.04 23.06
C SER A 254 -18.36 -11.06 22.36
N CYS A 255 -17.45 -11.72 23.08
CA CYS A 255 -16.61 -12.79 22.53
C CYS A 255 -17.45 -14.00 22.08
N GLY A 256 -18.49 -14.37 22.85
CA GLY A 256 -19.42 -15.43 22.46
C GLY A 256 -20.22 -15.08 21.19
N ARG A 257 -20.69 -13.83 21.06
CA ARG A 257 -21.41 -13.35 19.87
C ARG A 257 -20.52 -13.31 18.63
N LEU A 258 -19.26 -12.89 18.76
CA LEU A 258 -18.29 -12.94 17.66
C LEU A 258 -18.06 -14.37 17.18
N ALA A 259 -17.88 -15.33 18.09
CA ALA A 259 -17.71 -16.74 17.74
C ALA A 259 -18.92 -17.29 16.96
N ALA A 260 -20.13 -16.99 17.44
CA ALA A 260 -21.36 -17.37 16.74
C ALA A 260 -21.45 -16.71 15.36
N CYS A 261 -21.13 -15.42 15.24
CA CYS A 261 -21.14 -14.69 13.98
C CYS A 261 -20.14 -15.27 12.96
N MET A 262 -18.89 -15.51 13.39
CA MET A 262 -17.83 -16.06 12.54
C MET A 262 -18.15 -17.49 12.06
N SER A 263 -18.90 -18.26 12.84
CA SER A 263 -19.39 -19.59 12.42
C SER A 263 -20.44 -19.53 11.29
N ALA A 264 -21.13 -18.40 11.14
CA ALA A 264 -22.15 -18.19 10.12
C ALA A 264 -21.59 -17.57 8.81
N VAL A 265 -20.30 -17.26 8.76
CA VAL A 265 -19.60 -16.77 7.57
C VAL A 265 -19.17 -17.96 6.69
N PRO A 266 -19.29 -17.89 5.35
CA PRO A 266 -19.88 -16.79 4.58
C PRO A 266 -21.40 -16.93 4.37
N ALA A 267 -22.02 -17.99 4.90
CA ALA A 267 -23.38 -18.40 4.52
C ALA A 267 -24.48 -17.36 4.85
N ARG A 268 -24.30 -16.53 5.88
CA ARG A 268 -25.31 -15.54 6.33
C ARG A 268 -24.76 -14.13 6.56
N THR A 269 -23.44 -13.96 6.62
CA THR A 269 -22.78 -12.68 6.94
C THR A 269 -21.31 -12.71 6.51
N SER A 270 -20.62 -11.58 6.57
CA SER A 270 -19.18 -11.47 6.29
C SER A 270 -18.36 -11.40 7.57
N ALA A 271 -17.10 -11.85 7.55
CA ALA A 271 -16.20 -11.72 8.70
C ALA A 271 -15.98 -10.27 9.10
N LEU A 272 -15.89 -9.36 8.12
CA LEU A 272 -15.79 -7.93 8.37
C LEU A 272 -17.01 -7.40 9.14
N THR A 273 -18.21 -7.88 8.78
CA THR A 273 -19.44 -7.53 9.51
C THR A 273 -19.40 -8.06 10.95
N CYS A 274 -18.90 -9.27 11.16
CA CYS A 274 -18.75 -9.85 12.49
C CYS A 274 -17.73 -9.09 13.36
N GLU A 275 -16.59 -8.72 12.78
CA GLU A 275 -15.53 -7.95 13.47
C GLU A 275 -15.98 -6.53 13.81
N ASN A 276 -16.67 -5.85 12.90
CA ASN A 276 -17.21 -4.51 13.15
C ASN A 276 -18.30 -4.53 14.23
N THR A 277 -19.17 -5.54 14.22
CA THR A 277 -20.18 -5.74 15.27
C THR A 277 -19.52 -6.05 16.62
N PHE A 278 -18.45 -6.85 16.62
CA PHE A 278 -17.70 -7.16 17.83
C PHE A 278 -17.04 -5.93 18.46
N MET A 279 -16.41 -5.07 17.64
CA MET A 279 -15.82 -3.83 18.16
C MET A 279 -16.89 -2.89 18.73
N ALA A 280 -18.05 -2.81 18.08
CA ALA A 280 -19.18 -2.02 18.57
C ALA A 280 -19.69 -2.53 19.93
N ASP A 281 -19.82 -3.86 20.08
CA ASP A 281 -20.24 -4.49 21.33
C ASP A 281 -19.24 -4.24 22.48
N LEU A 282 -17.94 -4.35 22.22
CA LEU A 282 -16.91 -4.08 23.22
C LEU A 282 -16.87 -2.59 23.61
N SER A 283 -17.02 -1.70 22.63
CA SER A 283 -17.08 -0.25 22.87
C SER A 283 -18.29 0.12 23.71
N SER A 284 -19.44 -0.53 23.46
CA SER A 284 -20.65 -0.34 24.26
C SER A 284 -20.49 -0.83 25.70
N ALA A 285 -19.73 -1.91 25.93
CA ALA A 285 -19.40 -2.36 27.28
C ALA A 285 -18.51 -1.36 28.03
N CYS A 286 -17.52 -0.77 27.35
CA CYS A 286 -16.70 0.30 27.95
C CYS A 286 -17.52 1.54 28.30
N VAL A 287 -18.42 1.97 27.40
CA VAL A 287 -19.33 3.10 27.66
C VAL A 287 -20.23 2.83 28.86
N SER A 288 -20.80 1.63 28.94
CA SER A 288 -21.69 1.26 30.03
C SER A 288 -21.00 1.21 31.39
N ALA A 289 -19.70 0.91 31.42
CA ALA A 289 -18.94 0.75 32.66
C ALA A 289 -18.27 2.04 33.13
N PHE A 290 -17.80 2.89 32.19
CA PHE A 290 -16.94 4.03 32.51
C PHE A 290 -17.43 5.37 31.93
N GLY A 291 -18.53 5.40 31.19
CA GLY A 291 -19.01 6.61 30.51
C GLY A 291 -18.36 6.82 29.14
N HIS A 292 -18.48 8.02 28.57
CA HIS A 292 -18.08 8.29 27.18
C HIS A 292 -16.66 8.86 27.03
N ASP A 293 -15.98 9.16 28.14
CA ASP A 293 -14.70 9.86 28.17
C ASP A 293 -13.94 9.57 29.48
N GLY A 294 -12.63 9.86 29.47
CA GLY A 294 -11.75 9.71 30.62
C GLY A 294 -10.75 8.56 30.54
N PRO A 295 -9.75 8.52 31.43
CA PRO A 295 -8.61 7.61 31.32
C PRO A 295 -9.02 6.13 31.44
N ASP A 296 -10.03 5.81 32.25
CA ASP A 296 -10.55 4.45 32.40
C ASP A 296 -11.29 3.96 31.14
N TYR A 297 -12.04 4.87 30.49
CA TYR A 297 -12.72 4.60 29.23
C TYR A 297 -11.71 4.35 28.10
N GLU A 298 -10.69 5.21 27.98
CA GLU A 298 -9.63 5.06 26.96
C GLU A 298 -8.81 3.78 27.16
N ALA A 299 -8.49 3.44 28.41
CA ALA A 299 -7.81 2.19 28.73
C ALA A 299 -8.68 0.96 28.43
N CYS A 300 -9.99 1.04 28.71
CA CYS A 300 -10.96 0.00 28.33
C CYS A 300 -11.04 -0.17 26.81
N LEU A 301 -11.10 0.93 26.06
CA LEU A 301 -11.09 0.90 24.59
C LEU A 301 -9.79 0.32 24.04
N SER A 302 -8.65 0.60 24.66
CA SER A 302 -7.37 -0.01 24.30
C SER A 302 -7.42 -1.55 24.46
N ALA A 303 -7.98 -2.03 25.57
CA ALA A 303 -8.21 -3.47 25.78
C ALA A 303 -9.18 -4.06 24.73
N ALA A 304 -10.30 -3.38 24.46
CA ALA A 304 -11.27 -3.78 23.43
C ALA A 304 -10.65 -3.87 22.02
N ASN A 305 -9.79 -2.92 21.67
CA ASN A 305 -9.01 -2.94 20.43
C ASN A 305 -8.05 -4.13 20.39
N GLY A 306 -7.44 -4.49 21.52
CA GLY A 306 -6.63 -5.71 21.67
C GLY A 306 -7.43 -6.99 21.36
N HIS A 307 -8.65 -7.09 21.89
CA HIS A 307 -9.54 -8.23 21.58
C HIS A 307 -9.93 -8.29 20.11
N THR A 308 -10.25 -7.15 19.50
CA THR A 308 -10.62 -7.06 18.07
C THR A 308 -9.44 -7.37 17.16
N ARG A 309 -8.25 -6.90 17.52
CA ARG A 309 -6.99 -7.22 16.82
C ARG A 309 -6.70 -8.71 16.87
N TRP A 310 -6.80 -9.32 18.06
CA TRP A 310 -6.64 -10.76 18.21
C TRP A 310 -7.64 -11.53 17.34
N ALA A 311 -8.92 -11.11 17.32
CA ALA A 311 -9.95 -11.76 16.52
C ALA A 311 -9.62 -11.75 15.03
N LYS A 312 -9.19 -10.61 14.49
CA LYS A 312 -8.74 -10.45 13.10
C LYS A 312 -7.55 -11.34 12.77
N GLU A 313 -6.63 -11.47 13.72
CA GLU A 313 -5.39 -12.23 13.55
C GLU A 313 -5.62 -13.75 13.69
N ASN A 314 -6.62 -14.19 14.47
CA ASN A 314 -6.73 -15.59 14.92
C ASN A 314 -8.04 -16.30 14.53
N MET A 315 -9.09 -15.59 14.13
CA MET A 315 -10.39 -16.20 13.78
C MET A 315 -10.57 -16.34 12.27
N LEU A 316 -11.00 -17.53 11.82
CA LEU A 316 -11.36 -17.78 10.43
C LEU A 316 -12.88 -17.98 10.27
N PRO A 317 -13.48 -17.45 9.18
CA PRO A 317 -14.84 -17.77 8.74
C PRO A 317 -15.15 -19.27 8.70
N GLY A 318 -16.36 -19.66 9.10
CA GLY A 318 -16.89 -21.00 8.81
C GLY A 318 -16.36 -22.11 9.71
N GLY A 319 -15.68 -21.77 10.82
CA GLY A 319 -15.37 -22.71 11.88
C GLY A 319 -16.67 -23.18 12.54
N ALA A 320 -17.10 -24.42 12.24
CA ALA A 320 -18.20 -25.03 12.95
C ALA A 320 -17.87 -25.16 14.45
N ILE A 321 -18.80 -24.75 15.31
CA ILE A 321 -18.76 -25.06 16.73
C ILE A 321 -18.71 -26.59 16.83
N PRO A 322 -17.72 -27.21 17.49
CA PRO A 322 -17.81 -28.63 17.79
C PRO A 322 -19.02 -28.79 18.70
N THR A 323 -20.09 -29.38 18.18
CA THR A 323 -21.20 -29.85 18.99
C THR A 323 -20.62 -30.80 20.03
N ALA A 324 -20.72 -30.43 21.30
CA ALA A 324 -20.47 -31.33 22.40
C ALA A 324 -21.33 -32.58 22.16
N ARG A 325 -20.68 -33.72 21.89
CA ARG A 325 -21.36 -35.02 22.01
C ARG A 325 -21.50 -35.28 23.50
N ASN A 326 -22.74 -35.51 23.92
CA ASN A 326 -23.09 -36.18 25.17
C ASN A 326 -22.37 -37.52 25.29
#